data_AF-A0A931C808-F1
#
_entry.id   AF-A0A931C808-F1
#
_cell.length_a   1.000
_cell.length_b   1.000
_cell.length_c   1.000
_cell.angle_alpha   90.00
_cell.angle_beta   90.00
_cell.angle_gamma   90.00
#
_symmetry.space_group_name_H-M   'P 1'
#
loop_
_entity.id
_entity.type
_entity.pdbx_description
1 polymer ?
#
loop_
_entity_poly.entity_id
_entity_poly.type
_entity_poly.pdbx_seq_one_letter_code
_entity_poly.pdbx_strand_id
1 'polypeptide(L)'
;MIWQRFSVHRKLVTANRGRWTSWRIPSMRNRRTTLGLTPMVIREPEATWWETQDEASLRSKITVAVIHDQETGGDSDPVVSRLADVAETQHEDLLVMMGTSPPDRDHHAVVTGLRDRLAGHRVVEIRMWPGENGFQEGAFVVERMLATGDLPVVVAPMAALHRIAAEVSSYLHADRVLRVLRTAYGTDLYEVWSRPAEPALN
;
A
#
# COMPACT_ATOMS: atom_id res chain seq x y z
N MET A 1 -19.65 -33.08 10.96
CA MET A 1 -18.23 -33.45 11.14
C MET A 1 -17.94 -34.54 10.11
N ILE A 2 -17.01 -34.42 9.17
CA ILE A 2 -15.55 -34.52 9.38
C ILE A 2 -14.87 -33.96 8.13
N TRP A 3 -13.96 -33.01 8.33
CA TRP A 3 -12.96 -32.59 7.33
C TRP A 3 -11.84 -33.64 7.28
N GLN A 4 -11.39 -34.02 6.08
CA GLN A 4 -10.16 -34.77 5.91
C GLN A 4 -9.03 -33.88 5.40
N ARG A 5 -7.88 -34.10 6.03
CA ARG A 5 -6.64 -33.34 6.03
C ARG A 5 -5.56 -34.32 5.63
N PHE A 6 -4.70 -34.00 4.66
CA PHE A 6 -3.38 -34.63 4.56
C PHE A 6 -2.33 -33.61 4.11
N SER A 7 -1.15 -33.77 4.70
CA SER A 7 -0.07 -32.81 4.82
C SER A 7 1.16 -33.21 3.99
N VAL A 8 1.83 -32.18 3.45
CA VAL A 8 3.29 -31.94 3.40
C VAL A 8 4.15 -32.91 2.58
N HIS A 9 5.07 -32.37 1.76
CA HIS A 9 6.51 -32.68 1.82
C HIS A 9 7.36 -31.51 1.28
N ARG A 10 8.26 -31.01 2.14
CA ARG A 10 9.35 -30.08 1.83
C ARG A 10 10.38 -30.72 0.90
N LYS A 11 11.06 -29.90 0.09
CA LYS A 11 12.50 -30.07 -0.19
C LYS A 11 13.23 -28.74 -0.02
N LEU A 12 14.25 -28.78 0.84
CA LEU A 12 15.35 -27.83 0.94
C LEU A 12 16.23 -27.93 -0.31
N VAL A 13 16.69 -26.78 -0.83
CA VAL A 13 17.91 -26.72 -1.65
C VAL A 13 18.80 -25.60 -1.12
N THR A 14 19.98 -25.99 -0.68
CA THR A 14 21.11 -25.16 -0.26
C THR A 14 21.94 -24.67 -1.44
N ALA A 15 22.39 -23.42 -1.32
CA ALA A 15 23.66 -22.82 -1.76
C ALA A 15 24.03 -22.78 -3.26
N ASN A 16 24.34 -21.58 -3.76
CA ASN A 16 25.65 -21.37 -4.38
C ASN A 16 26.14 -19.90 -4.31
N ARG A 17 27.42 -19.73 -3.95
CA ARG A 17 28.22 -18.49 -4.05
C ARG A 17 28.91 -18.45 -5.42
N GLY A 18 29.06 -17.26 -6.02
CA GLY A 18 30.00 -17.02 -7.12
C GLY A 18 29.62 -15.74 -7.88
N ARG A 19 30.19 -14.59 -7.55
CA ARG A 19 31.46 -14.03 -8.06
C ARG A 19 31.36 -13.60 -9.53
N TRP A 20 31.41 -12.28 -9.69
CA TRP A 20 31.61 -11.53 -10.91
C TRP A 20 32.89 -11.94 -11.64
N THR A 21 32.84 -12.07 -12.96
CA THR A 21 33.88 -11.58 -13.88
C THR A 21 33.35 -11.45 -15.32
N SER A 22 33.59 -10.26 -15.87
CA SER A 22 33.67 -9.84 -17.26
C SER A 22 33.87 -10.92 -18.33
N TRP A 23 33.18 -10.82 -19.46
CA TRP A 23 33.75 -11.22 -20.76
C TRP A 23 33.35 -10.27 -21.89
N ARG A 24 34.38 -10.00 -22.70
CA ARG A 24 34.48 -9.10 -23.84
C ARG A 24 33.47 -9.38 -24.93
N ILE A 25 33.06 -8.29 -25.60
CA ILE A 25 32.40 -8.28 -26.90
C ILE A 25 33.39 -8.76 -27.97
N PRO A 26 33.06 -9.78 -28.78
CA PRO A 26 33.70 -10.00 -30.07
C PRO A 26 32.88 -9.32 -31.16
N SER A 27 33.53 -8.45 -31.92
CA SER A 27 33.04 -8.01 -33.22
C SER A 27 33.14 -9.17 -34.22
N MET A 28 32.10 -9.37 -35.05
CA MET A 28 32.24 -9.43 -36.50
C MET A 28 30.92 -9.73 -37.22
N ARG A 29 30.60 -8.83 -38.16
CA ARG A 29 30.18 -9.07 -39.55
C ARG A 29 28.99 -9.98 -39.87
N ASN A 30 27.99 -9.32 -40.46
CA ASN A 30 27.23 -9.69 -41.65
C ASN A 30 26.69 -11.13 -41.74
N ARG A 31 25.43 -11.27 -41.33
CA ARG A 31 24.47 -12.06 -42.12
C ARG A 31 23.22 -11.21 -42.38
N ARG A 32 23.01 -10.90 -43.67
CA ARG A 32 21.68 -10.56 -44.18
C ARG A 32 20.79 -11.77 -43.91
N THR A 33 19.86 -11.62 -42.98
CA THR A 33 18.75 -12.56 -42.82
C THR A 33 17.53 -11.78 -43.30
N THR A 34 16.99 -12.22 -44.42
CA THR A 34 15.69 -11.82 -44.97
C THR A 34 14.66 -11.76 -43.86
N LEU A 35 14.06 -10.57 -43.66
CA LEU A 35 12.87 -10.38 -42.84
C LEU A 35 11.73 -11.20 -43.44
N GLY A 36 11.62 -12.46 -43.03
CA GLY A 36 10.39 -13.20 -43.14
C GLY A 36 9.38 -12.49 -42.25
N LEU A 37 8.50 -11.68 -42.85
CA LEU A 37 7.32 -11.16 -42.18
C LEU A 37 6.45 -12.36 -41.80
N THR A 38 6.66 -12.89 -40.59
CA THR A 38 5.65 -13.73 -39.96
C THR A 38 4.35 -12.93 -39.94
N PRO A 39 3.25 -13.43 -40.51
CA PRO A 39 1.98 -12.73 -40.43
C PRO A 39 1.66 -12.52 -38.95
N MET A 40 1.45 -11.27 -38.56
CA MET A 40 0.97 -10.90 -37.24
C MET A 40 -0.44 -11.47 -37.11
N VAL A 41 -0.54 -12.66 -36.53
CA VAL A 41 -1.82 -13.26 -36.16
C VAL A 41 -2.32 -12.46 -34.96
N ILE A 42 -3.12 -11.43 -35.25
CA ILE A 42 -3.96 -10.79 -34.24
C ILE A 42 -4.99 -11.86 -33.86
N ARG A 43 -4.78 -12.53 -32.72
CA ARG A 43 -5.84 -13.36 -32.12
C ARG A 43 -6.87 -12.40 -31.55
N GLU A 44 -8.12 -12.52 -31.97
CA GLU A 44 -9.22 -11.84 -31.27
C GLU A 44 -9.18 -12.26 -29.79
N PRO A 45 -9.30 -11.32 -28.84
CA PRO A 45 -9.20 -11.65 -27.43
C PRO A 45 -10.33 -12.61 -27.05
N GLU A 46 -9.95 -13.78 -26.53
CA GLU A 46 -10.89 -14.77 -25.99
C GLU A 46 -11.71 -14.09 -24.87
N ALA A 47 -12.99 -14.45 -24.70
CA ALA A 47 -13.91 -13.77 -23.76
C ALA A 47 -13.38 -13.70 -22.31
N THR A 48 -12.53 -14.66 -21.93
CA THR A 48 -11.80 -14.72 -20.66
C THR A 48 -10.85 -13.54 -20.44
N TRP A 49 -10.38 -12.90 -21.50
CA TRP A 49 -9.47 -11.74 -21.43
C TRP A 49 -10.17 -10.49 -20.89
N TRP A 50 -11.46 -10.31 -21.21
CA TRP A 50 -12.27 -9.21 -20.65
C TRP A 50 -12.59 -9.45 -19.16
N GLU A 51 -12.92 -10.69 -18.79
CA GLU A 51 -13.20 -11.08 -17.40
C GLU A 51 -11.99 -10.90 -16.47
N THR A 52 -10.77 -11.11 -16.99
CA THR A 52 -9.53 -10.93 -16.22
C THR A 52 -9.20 -9.45 -15.97
N GLN A 53 -9.64 -8.53 -16.84
CA GLN A 53 -9.42 -7.08 -16.66
C GLN A 53 -10.39 -6.45 -15.65
N ASP A 54 -11.61 -6.98 -15.56
CA ASP A 54 -12.53 -6.61 -14.48
C ASP A 54 -11.96 -7.02 -13.12
N GLU A 55 -11.35 -8.21 -12.98
CA GLU A 55 -10.69 -8.62 -11.73
C GLU A 55 -9.46 -7.78 -11.37
N ALA A 56 -8.68 -7.31 -12.35
CA ALA A 56 -7.56 -6.39 -12.10
C ALA A 56 -8.04 -4.97 -11.70
N SER A 57 -9.21 -4.54 -12.20
CA SER A 57 -9.88 -3.30 -11.79
C SER A 57 -10.62 -3.41 -10.45
N LEU A 58 -10.85 -4.63 -9.97
CA LEU A 58 -11.43 -4.94 -8.65
C LEU A 58 -10.38 -5.00 -7.52
N ARG A 59 -9.10 -4.77 -7.80
CA ARG A 59 -8.10 -4.61 -6.73
C ARG A 59 -8.41 -3.32 -5.98
N SER A 60 -8.84 -3.43 -4.72
CA SER A 60 -8.96 -2.28 -3.82
C SER A 60 -7.66 -1.49 -3.84
N LYS A 61 -7.75 -0.19 -4.10
CA LYS A 61 -6.59 0.70 -4.08
C LYS A 61 -6.15 0.90 -2.64
N ILE A 62 -4.86 0.78 -2.39
CA ILE A 62 -4.30 1.03 -1.06
C ILE A 62 -3.89 2.50 -0.96
N THR A 63 -4.51 3.19 0.00
CA THR A 63 -4.28 4.60 0.26
C THR A 63 -3.68 4.80 1.63
N VAL A 64 -2.56 5.52 1.68
CA VAL A 64 -1.90 5.86 2.94
C VAL A 64 -2.12 7.34 3.24
N ALA A 65 -2.87 7.67 4.28
CA ALA A 65 -3.06 9.04 4.74
C ALA A 65 -2.11 9.35 5.91
N VAL A 66 -1.26 10.36 5.76
CA VAL A 66 -0.28 10.78 6.75
C VAL A 66 -0.74 12.06 7.45
N ILE A 67 -0.88 11.99 8.77
CA ILE A 67 -1.30 13.07 9.66
C ILE A 67 -0.14 13.44 10.55
N HIS A 68 0.20 14.72 10.57
CA HIS A 68 1.08 15.27 11.60
C HIS A 68 0.23 15.78 12.77
N ASP A 69 0.64 15.50 14.00
CA ASP A 69 0.03 16.01 15.25
C ASP A 69 -0.37 17.50 15.17
N GLN A 70 0.54 18.33 14.65
CA GLN A 70 0.37 19.78 14.51
C GLN A 70 -0.81 20.16 13.58
N GLU A 71 -1.22 19.27 12.69
CA GLU A 71 -2.30 19.49 11.73
C GLU A 71 -3.68 19.22 12.36
N THR A 72 -3.75 18.56 13.52
CA THR A 72 -5.01 18.43 14.26
C THR A 72 -5.32 19.72 15.03
N GLY A 73 -4.30 20.46 15.47
CA GLY A 73 -4.45 21.77 16.13
C GLY A 73 -5.52 21.80 17.23
N GLY A 74 -5.63 20.71 18.00
CA GLY A 74 -6.59 20.55 19.10
C GLY A 74 -8.04 20.24 18.71
N ASP A 75 -8.36 20.18 17.42
CA ASP A 75 -9.69 19.80 16.91
C ASP A 75 -9.56 18.77 15.78
N SER A 76 -9.80 17.51 16.11
CA SER A 76 -9.70 16.39 15.17
C SER A 76 -10.90 16.23 14.25
N ASP A 77 -12.03 16.89 14.52
CA ASP A 77 -13.28 16.60 13.82
C ASP A 77 -13.23 16.81 12.31
N PRO A 78 -12.62 17.90 11.80
CA PRO A 78 -12.47 18.11 10.36
C PRO A 78 -11.59 17.04 9.70
N VAL A 79 -10.50 16.64 10.37
CA VAL A 79 -9.59 15.57 9.91
C VAL A 79 -10.33 14.24 9.83
N VAL A 80 -11.03 13.87 10.91
CA VAL A 80 -11.82 12.63 10.99
C VAL A 80 -12.90 12.62 9.91
N SER A 81 -13.61 13.74 9.71
CA SER A 81 -14.68 13.82 8.71
C SER A 81 -14.13 13.55 7.32
N ARG A 82 -12.96 14.12 7.00
CA ARG A 82 -12.37 13.99 5.68
C ARG A 82 -11.79 12.60 5.42
N LEU A 83 -11.24 11.95 6.45
CA LEU A 83 -10.76 10.57 6.36
C LEU A 83 -11.90 9.56 6.25
N ALA A 84 -12.99 9.78 6.99
CA ALA A 84 -14.19 8.95 6.88
C ALA A 84 -14.78 9.01 5.46
N ASP A 85 -14.84 10.22 4.89
CA ASP A 85 -15.28 10.44 3.50
C ASP A 85 -14.43 9.66 2.50
N VAL A 86 -13.10 9.61 2.67
CA VAL A 86 -12.21 8.78 1.82
C VAL A 86 -12.50 7.29 1.97
N ALA A 87 -12.65 6.80 3.20
CA ALA A 87 -12.90 5.38 3.46
C ALA A 87 -14.25 4.92 2.87
N GLU A 88 -15.29 5.73 2.98
CA GLU A 88 -16.65 5.36 2.56
C GLU A 88 -16.90 5.59 1.07
N THR A 89 -16.44 6.72 0.50
CA THR A 89 -16.85 7.12 -0.86
C THR A 89 -15.97 6.55 -1.96
N GLN A 90 -14.70 6.26 -1.66
CA GLN A 90 -13.74 5.88 -2.70
C GLN A 90 -13.55 4.37 -2.81
N HIS A 91 -14.17 3.59 -1.90
CA HIS A 91 -14.05 2.13 -1.84
C HIS A 91 -12.59 1.67 -1.84
N GLU A 92 -11.75 2.34 -1.06
CA GLU A 92 -10.31 2.10 -1.00
C GLU A 92 -9.89 1.54 0.36
N ASP A 93 -8.84 0.73 0.34
CA ASP A 93 -8.19 0.22 1.54
C ASP A 93 -7.36 1.35 2.16
N LEU A 94 -7.97 2.06 3.12
CA LEU A 94 -7.35 3.21 3.78
C LEU A 94 -6.52 2.79 4.99
N LEU A 95 -5.24 3.16 4.98
CA LEU A 95 -4.35 3.18 6.12
C LEU A 95 -4.15 4.62 6.60
N VAL A 96 -4.36 4.87 7.89
CA VAL A 96 -4.06 6.17 8.51
C VAL A 96 -2.74 6.07 9.29
N MET A 97 -1.82 6.99 9.08
CA MET A 97 -0.56 7.10 9.80
C MET A 97 -0.49 8.43 10.54
N MET A 98 -0.28 8.38 11.84
CA MET A 98 -0.25 9.55 12.71
C MET A 98 1.11 9.68 13.37
N GLY A 99 1.76 10.82 13.15
CA GLY A 99 2.93 11.21 13.93
C GLY A 99 2.49 11.78 15.26
N THR A 100 3.12 11.35 16.35
CA THR A 100 2.87 11.93 17.68
C THR A 100 4.14 12.51 18.29
N SER A 101 3.98 13.58 19.07
CA SER A 101 5.02 14.13 19.92
C SER A 101 4.71 13.81 21.38
N PRO A 102 5.69 13.44 22.22
CA PRO A 102 5.45 13.28 23.64
C PRO A 102 5.06 14.64 24.28
N PRO A 103 4.12 14.68 25.25
CA PRO A 103 3.36 13.58 25.83
C PRO A 103 1.95 13.43 25.19
N ASP A 104 1.87 12.73 24.06
CA ASP A 104 0.79 11.82 23.60
C ASP A 104 -0.62 12.06 24.18
N ARG A 105 -1.37 13.03 23.66
CA ARG A 105 -2.82 13.16 23.93
C ARG A 105 -3.70 13.22 22.69
N ASP A 106 -3.22 13.79 21.59
CA ASP A 106 -4.10 14.18 20.49
C ASP A 106 -4.44 13.03 19.51
N HIS A 107 -3.65 11.95 19.48
CA HIS A 107 -3.94 10.80 18.62
C HIS A 107 -5.22 10.03 19.02
N HIS A 108 -5.61 10.04 20.29
CA HIS A 108 -6.82 9.36 20.75
C HIS A 108 -8.10 9.99 20.20
N ALA A 109 -8.11 11.30 19.93
CA ALA A 109 -9.27 12.00 19.41
C ALA A 109 -9.59 11.57 17.96
N VAL A 110 -8.55 11.43 17.11
CA VAL A 110 -8.72 10.95 15.73
C VAL A 110 -9.22 9.51 15.69
N VAL A 111 -8.60 8.61 16.48
CA VAL A 111 -9.02 7.20 16.53
C VAL A 111 -10.47 7.05 17.02
N THR A 112 -10.83 7.80 18.07
CA THR A 112 -12.19 7.77 18.62
C THR A 112 -13.21 8.32 17.63
N GLY A 113 -12.92 9.49 17.03
CA GLY A 113 -13.81 10.07 16.03
C GLY A 113 -13.99 9.18 14.80
N LEU A 114 -12.94 8.46 14.37
CA LEU A 114 -13.05 7.49 13.27
C LEU A 114 -13.93 6.31 13.65
N ARG A 115 -13.82 5.78 14.88
CA ARG A 115 -14.71 4.71 15.37
C ARG A 115 -16.17 5.15 15.41
N ASP A 116 -16.41 6.37 15.84
CA ASP A 116 -17.76 6.92 15.97
C ASP A 116 -18.41 7.18 14.59
N ARG A 117 -17.63 7.70 13.63
CA ARG A 117 -18.14 7.96 12.27
C ARG A 117 -18.23 6.69 11.42
N LEU A 118 -17.25 5.80 11.51
CA LEU A 118 -17.17 4.57 10.73
C LEU A 118 -17.67 3.38 11.55
N ALA A 119 -18.86 3.46 12.13
CA ALA A 119 -19.39 2.41 13.01
C ALA A 119 -19.52 1.02 12.34
N GLY A 120 -19.55 0.98 11.00
CA GLY A 120 -19.51 -0.26 10.21
C GLY A 120 -18.10 -0.83 9.96
N HIS A 121 -17.04 -0.06 10.22
CA HIS A 121 -15.65 -0.47 10.03
C HIS A 121 -14.96 -0.70 11.38
N ARG A 122 -14.10 -1.72 11.44
CA ARG A 122 -13.30 -1.96 12.63
C ARG A 122 -12.03 -1.13 12.58
N VAL A 123 -11.99 -0.04 13.35
CA VAL A 123 -10.82 0.84 13.47
C VAL A 123 -9.85 0.31 14.53
N VAL A 124 -8.63 -0.07 14.10
CA VAL A 124 -7.62 -0.69 14.95
C VAL A 124 -6.37 0.19 15.04
N GLU A 125 -5.99 0.55 16.26
CA GLU A 125 -4.76 1.33 16.51
C GLU A 125 -3.55 0.38 16.61
N ILE A 126 -2.46 0.71 15.92
CA ILE A 126 -1.18 -0.01 15.95
C ILE A 126 -0.09 0.99 16.26
N ARG A 127 0.79 0.68 17.23
CA ARG A 127 1.96 1.51 17.51
C ARG A 127 3.18 0.95 16.78
N MET A 128 3.79 1.75 15.91
CA MET A 128 5.05 1.40 15.25
C MET A 128 6.18 2.27 15.78
N TRP A 129 7.21 1.61 16.30
CA TRP A 129 8.42 2.26 16.79
C TRP A 129 9.61 1.93 15.89
N PRO A 130 10.52 2.88 15.65
CA PRO A 130 11.75 2.60 14.93
C PRO A 130 12.62 1.61 15.72
N GLY A 131 12.94 0.45 15.13
CA GLY A 131 13.76 -0.61 15.72
C GLY A 131 13.91 -1.80 14.75
N GLU A 132 14.87 -2.69 15.01
CA GLU A 132 15.32 -3.72 14.04
C GLU A 132 14.20 -4.66 13.54
N ASN A 133 13.19 -4.96 14.36
CA ASN A 133 12.10 -5.88 14.00
C ASN A 133 10.69 -5.25 14.05
N GLY A 134 10.52 -4.08 14.69
CA GLY A 134 9.20 -3.49 14.94
C GLY A 134 8.47 -3.02 13.69
N PHE A 135 9.22 -2.66 12.65
CA PHE A 135 8.65 -2.23 11.37
C PHE A 135 8.01 -3.39 10.59
N GLN A 136 8.76 -4.48 10.36
CA GLN A 136 8.29 -5.57 9.49
C GLN A 136 7.07 -6.28 10.10
N GLU A 137 7.08 -6.50 11.41
CA GLU A 137 5.94 -7.07 12.12
C GLU A 137 4.72 -6.13 12.05
N GLY A 138 4.92 -4.83 12.23
CA GLY A 138 3.87 -3.82 12.09
C GLY A 138 3.28 -3.78 10.69
N ALA A 139 4.10 -3.75 9.65
CA ALA A 139 3.65 -3.70 8.26
C ALA A 139 2.87 -4.96 7.87
N PHE A 140 3.31 -6.14 8.33
CA PHE A 140 2.57 -7.40 8.12
C PHE A 140 1.20 -7.39 8.82
N VAL A 141 1.12 -6.84 10.04
CA VAL A 141 -0.16 -6.71 10.75
C VAL A 141 -1.10 -5.75 10.01
N VAL A 142 -0.58 -4.64 9.49
CA VAL A 142 -1.35 -3.68 8.67
C VAL A 142 -1.91 -4.34 7.41
N GLU A 143 -1.06 -5.05 6.66
CA GLU A 143 -1.47 -5.77 5.44
C GLU A 143 -2.63 -6.73 5.73
N ARG A 144 -2.53 -7.48 6.82
CA ARG A 144 -3.60 -8.40 7.24
C ARG A 144 -4.90 -7.69 7.61
N MET A 145 -4.84 -6.50 8.18
CA MET A 145 -6.03 -5.71 8.54
C MET A 145 -6.74 -5.17 7.31
N LEU A 146 -5.98 -4.61 6.36
CA LEU A 146 -6.53 -4.15 5.09
C LEU A 146 -7.19 -5.31 4.34
N ALA A 147 -6.55 -6.48 4.29
CA ALA A 147 -7.12 -7.68 3.68
C ALA A 147 -8.43 -8.17 4.34
N THR A 148 -8.72 -7.79 5.59
CA THR A 148 -9.97 -8.11 6.29
C THR A 148 -11.02 -6.97 6.22
N GLY A 149 -10.69 -5.84 5.60
CA GLY A 149 -11.54 -4.64 5.56
C GLY A 149 -11.52 -3.84 6.88
N ASP A 150 -10.55 -4.09 7.76
CA ASP A 150 -10.34 -3.29 8.96
C ASP A 150 -9.61 -1.98 8.58
N LEU A 151 -9.84 -0.89 9.32
CA LEU A 151 -9.17 0.40 9.13
C LEU A 151 -7.98 0.51 10.11
N PRO A 152 -6.74 0.23 9.68
CA PRO A 152 -5.57 0.39 10.52
C PRO A 152 -5.23 1.88 10.72
N VAL A 153 -4.96 2.24 11.97
CA VAL A 153 -4.44 3.54 12.37
C VAL A 153 -3.09 3.33 13.03
N VAL A 154 -2.02 3.64 12.30
CA VAL A 154 -0.64 3.48 12.75
C VAL A 154 -0.18 4.75 13.44
N VAL A 155 0.17 4.63 14.72
CA VAL A 155 0.75 5.70 15.52
C VAL A 155 2.26 5.50 15.56
N ALA A 156 3.02 6.54 15.17
CA ALA A 156 4.47 6.50 15.11
C ALA A 156 5.08 7.79 15.68
N PRO A 157 6.34 7.76 16.18
CA PRO A 157 7.04 8.96 16.59
C PRO A 157 7.13 9.96 15.44
N MET A 158 6.84 11.24 15.71
CA MET A 158 6.88 12.31 14.71
C MET A 158 8.21 12.33 13.93
N ALA A 159 9.33 12.14 14.64
CA ALA A 159 10.67 12.12 14.04
C ALA A 159 10.92 10.96 13.07
N ALA A 160 10.13 9.88 13.15
CA ALA A 160 10.26 8.69 12.31
C ALA A 160 9.08 8.52 11.34
N LEU A 161 8.02 9.34 11.45
CA LEU A 161 6.77 9.17 10.71
C LEU A 161 6.99 9.05 9.20
N HIS A 162 7.72 9.99 8.58
CA HIS A 162 7.93 9.97 7.13
C HIS A 162 8.69 8.74 6.65
N ARG A 163 9.70 8.33 7.42
CA ARG A 163 10.47 7.12 7.10
C ARG A 163 9.58 5.89 7.17
N ILE A 164 8.84 5.71 8.28
CA ILE A 164 7.94 4.58 8.46
C ILE A 164 6.85 4.61 7.39
N ALA A 165 6.30 5.78 7.07
CA ALA A 165 5.30 5.93 6.01
C ALA A 165 5.84 5.53 4.64
N ALA A 166 7.05 5.94 4.29
CA ALA A 166 7.68 5.52 3.04
C ALA A 166 7.93 4.00 3.00
N GLU A 167 8.45 3.43 4.10
CA GLU A 167 8.72 1.99 4.18
C GLU A 167 7.41 1.17 4.13
N VAL A 168 6.36 1.56 4.88
CA VAL A 168 5.05 0.89 4.85
C VAL A 168 4.38 1.04 3.49
N SER A 169 4.38 2.24 2.90
CA SER A 169 3.80 2.47 1.58
C SER A 169 4.49 1.62 0.50
N SER A 170 5.81 1.48 0.60
CA SER A 170 6.57 0.60 -0.30
C SER A 170 6.25 -0.88 -0.07
N TYR A 171 6.12 -1.32 1.17
CA TYR A 171 5.81 -2.71 1.53
C TYR A 171 4.40 -3.11 1.04
N LEU A 172 3.41 -2.26 1.29
CA LEU A 172 2.02 -2.48 0.90
C LEU A 172 1.76 -2.24 -0.59
N HIS A 173 2.77 -1.83 -1.36
CA HIS A 173 2.60 -1.40 -2.75
C HIS A 173 1.51 -0.32 -2.92
N ALA A 174 1.43 0.64 -1.99
CA ALA A 174 0.42 1.69 -2.00
C ALA A 174 0.26 2.32 -3.40
N ASP A 175 -0.99 2.66 -3.73
CA ASP A 175 -1.35 3.32 -4.98
C ASP A 175 -1.27 4.83 -4.84
N ARG A 176 -1.53 5.35 -3.65
CA ARG A 176 -1.37 6.78 -3.35
C ARG A 176 -1.05 7.04 -1.90
N VAL A 177 -0.37 8.16 -1.68
CA VAL A 177 -0.07 8.70 -0.36
C VAL A 177 -0.65 10.10 -0.28
N LEU A 178 -1.51 10.31 0.70
CA LEU A 178 -2.15 11.58 1.00
C LEU A 178 -1.50 12.19 2.24
N ARG A 179 -1.25 13.49 2.21
CA ARG A 179 -0.89 14.28 3.38
C ARG A 179 -2.11 15.07 3.83
N VAL A 180 -2.45 14.95 5.11
CA VAL A 180 -3.49 15.76 5.73
C VAL A 180 -2.88 17.11 6.11
N LEU A 181 -3.48 18.19 5.63
CA LEU A 181 -3.08 19.55 5.95
C LEU A 181 -4.27 20.33 6.49
N ARG A 182 -4.03 21.10 7.55
CA ARG A 182 -5.02 22.08 8.03
C ARG A 182 -4.81 23.40 7.32
N THR A 183 -5.88 23.93 6.75
CA THR A 183 -5.92 25.22 6.07
C THR A 183 -6.82 26.19 6.83
N ALA A 184 -6.79 27.47 6.47
CA ALA A 184 -7.70 28.46 7.04
C ALA A 184 -9.18 28.17 6.76
N TYR A 185 -9.47 27.30 5.78
CA TYR A 185 -10.81 26.96 5.32
C TYR A 185 -11.27 25.58 5.81
N GLY A 186 -10.42 24.83 6.53
CA GLY A 186 -10.76 23.50 7.04
C GLY A 186 -9.58 22.53 6.99
N THR A 187 -9.88 21.26 6.72
CA THR A 187 -8.87 20.22 6.52
C THR A 187 -8.93 19.71 5.09
N ASP A 188 -7.78 19.72 4.44
CA ASP A 188 -7.61 19.28 3.06
C ASP A 188 -6.68 18.06 3.00
N LEU A 189 -6.91 17.21 2.00
CA LEU A 189 -6.06 16.07 1.68
C LEU A 189 -5.29 16.39 0.41
N TYR A 190 -3.97 16.39 0.52
CA TYR A 190 -3.07 16.63 -0.61
C TYR A 190 -2.39 15.33 -1.01
N GLU A 191 -2.57 14.92 -2.25
CA GLU A 191 -1.79 13.82 -2.81
C GLU A 191 -0.33 14.26 -2.93
N VAL A 192 0.54 13.58 -2.19
CA VAL A 192 1.99 13.84 -2.23
C VAL A 192 2.72 12.86 -3.14
N TRP A 193 2.09 11.72 -3.42
CA TRP A 193 2.61 10.70 -4.32
C TRP A 193 1.48 9.78 -4.80
N SER A 194 1.56 9.34 -6.05
CA SER A 194 0.73 8.27 -6.61
C SER A 194 1.54 7.36 -7.51
N ARG A 195 1.13 6.09 -7.56
CA ARG A 195 1.62 5.11 -8.52
C ARG A 195 0.91 5.38 -9.84
N PRO A 196 1.65 5.58 -10.94
CA PRO A 196 1.02 5.65 -12.25
C PRO A 196 0.31 4.32 -12.52
N ALA A 197 -0.96 4.41 -12.93
CA ALA A 197 -1.67 3.25 -13.44
C ALA A 197 -0.83 2.62 -14.54
N GLU A 198 -0.61 1.31 -14.44
CA GLU A 198 0.15 0.59 -15.46
C GLU A 198 -0.55 0.85 -16.81
N PRO A 199 0.16 1.40 -17.82
CA PRO A 199 -0.47 1.71 -19.08
C PRO A 199 -1.00 0.41 -19.65
N ALA A 200 -2.32 0.32 -19.82
CA ALA A 200 -2.93 -0.78 -20.54
C ALA A 200 -2.24 -0.85 -21.90
N LEU A 201 -1.41 -1.88 -22.10
CA LEU A 201 -0.74 -2.13 -23.37
C LEU A 201 -1.86 -2.46 -24.37
N ASN A 202 -2.22 -1.46 -25.17
CA ASN A 202 -3.09 -1.60 -26.34
C ASN A 202 -2.45 -2.48 -27.40
#